data_AF-A0A522BCT7-F1
#
_entry.id   AF-A0A522BCT7-F1
#
_cell.length_a   1.000
_cell.length_b   1.000
_cell.length_c   1.000
_cell.angle_alpha   90.00
_cell.angle_beta   90.00
_cell.angle_gamma   90.00
#
_symmetry.space_group_name_H-M   'P 1'
#
loop_
_entity.id
_entity.type
_entity.pdbx_description
1 polymer ?
#
loop_
_entity_poly.entity_id
_entity_poly.type
_entity_poly.pdbx_seq_one_letter_code
_entity_poly.pdbx_strand_id
1 'polypeptide(L)'
;MSFATEYIAQLESFAAYGALPRIRALHLPPAQPSEDNRGEFCALELDDGSLGLSYVLLDDTLAQLRDGADSFGLAGADALELARHYAGNDGLGKTIGFAAANALTRCLFDRAGFRPDNSSDSIGQMDPRPDEHIGMIGLFMPLLGQIIKSGARLTVVELNAALAGAR
;
A
#
# COMPACT_ATOMS: atom_id res chain seq x y z
N MET A 1 17.41 -7.49 -9.37
CA MET A 1 16.18 -7.88 -8.67
C MET A 1 15.37 -6.62 -8.42
N SER A 2 14.04 -6.71 -8.43
CA SER A 2 13.18 -5.56 -8.09
C SER A 2 12.64 -5.73 -6.66
N PHE A 3 12.26 -4.63 -6.03
CA PHE A 3 11.59 -4.64 -4.74
C PHE A 3 10.40 -5.62 -4.71
N ALA A 4 9.57 -5.61 -5.77
CA ALA A 4 8.40 -6.48 -5.85
C ALA A 4 8.80 -7.97 -5.78
N THR A 5 9.83 -8.39 -6.52
CA THR A 5 10.28 -9.79 -6.50
C THR A 5 10.87 -10.18 -5.15
N GLU A 6 11.63 -9.29 -4.51
CA GLU A 6 12.21 -9.53 -3.18
C GLU A 6 11.13 -9.59 -2.09
N TYR A 7 10.13 -8.70 -2.16
CA TYR A 7 9.01 -8.69 -1.23
C TYR A 7 8.22 -10.00 -1.28
N ILE A 8 7.92 -10.50 -2.49
CA ILE A 8 7.24 -11.79 -2.65
C ILE A 8 8.10 -12.94 -2.14
N ALA A 9 9.41 -12.95 -2.40
CA ALA A 9 10.30 -14.00 -1.89
C ALA A 9 10.33 -14.07 -0.35
N GLN A 10 10.18 -12.94 0.35
CA GLN A 10 10.04 -12.93 1.80
C GLN A 10 8.72 -13.57 2.26
N LEU A 11 7.62 -13.33 1.55
CA LEU A 11 6.32 -13.96 1.84
C LEU A 11 6.33 -15.47 1.56
N GLU A 12 7.04 -15.91 0.52
CA GLU A 12 7.25 -17.34 0.26
C GLU A 12 8.09 -18.00 1.36
N SER A 13 9.10 -17.28 1.88
CA SER A 13 9.87 -17.73 3.03
C SER A 13 9.00 -17.83 4.28
N PHE A 14 8.10 -16.86 4.52
CA PHE A 14 7.12 -16.91 5.60
C PHE A 14 6.17 -18.12 5.46
N ALA A 15 5.69 -18.40 4.25
CA ALA A 15 4.80 -19.53 3.96
C ALA A 15 5.42 -20.90 4.32
N ALA A 16 6.74 -21.01 4.32
CA ALA A 16 7.43 -22.23 4.73
C ALA A 16 7.30 -22.55 6.24
N TYR A 17 6.93 -21.57 7.08
CA TYR A 17 6.78 -21.76 8.53
C TYR A 17 5.39 -22.26 8.95
N GLY A 18 4.42 -22.33 8.04
CA GLY A 18 3.10 -22.88 8.33
C GLY A 18 2.03 -22.45 7.34
N ALA A 19 0.85 -23.06 7.45
CA ALA A 19 -0.28 -22.73 6.58
C ALA A 19 -0.65 -21.24 6.68
N LEU A 20 -0.85 -20.62 5.53
CA LEU A 20 -1.35 -19.25 5.41
C LEU A 20 -2.88 -19.24 5.46
N PRO A 21 -3.51 -18.21 6.06
CA PRO A 21 -4.95 -18.08 6.03
C PRO A 21 -5.43 -17.85 4.59
N ARG A 22 -6.64 -18.32 4.28
CA ARG A 22 -7.27 -18.02 2.99
C ARG A 22 -7.83 -16.61 3.00
N ILE A 23 -8.12 -16.12 1.80
CA ILE A 23 -8.78 -14.82 1.65
C ILE A 23 -10.23 -14.95 2.11
N ARG A 24 -10.65 -14.06 2.99
CA ARG A 24 -12.02 -13.98 3.49
C ARG A 24 -12.87 -13.06 2.64
N ALA A 25 -12.40 -11.85 2.38
CA ALA A 25 -13.14 -10.83 1.64
C ALA A 25 -12.23 -9.76 1.03
N LEU A 26 -12.72 -9.12 -0.03
CA LEU A 26 -12.21 -7.85 -0.53
C LEU A 26 -13.23 -6.76 -0.21
N HIS A 27 -12.78 -5.73 0.50
CA HIS A 27 -13.57 -4.55 0.87
C HIS A 27 -13.17 -3.40 -0.03
N LEU A 28 -14.16 -2.80 -0.70
CA LEU A 28 -13.96 -1.66 -1.59
C LEU A 28 -14.43 -0.35 -0.95
N PRO A 29 -13.82 0.79 -1.32
CA PRO A 29 -14.33 2.10 -0.94
C PRO A 29 -15.80 2.31 -1.35
N PRO A 30 -16.58 3.07 -0.55
CA PRO A 30 -17.97 3.37 -0.86
C PRO A 30 -18.14 4.04 -2.23
N ALA A 31 -19.27 3.74 -2.90
CA ALA A 31 -19.56 4.22 -4.26
C ALA A 31 -19.54 5.75 -4.38
N GLN A 32 -20.07 6.44 -3.38
CA GLN A 32 -20.05 7.89 -3.25
C GLN A 32 -18.98 8.27 -2.22
N PRO A 33 -17.93 9.02 -2.59
CA PRO A 33 -17.01 9.57 -1.62
C PRO A 33 -17.81 10.50 -0.69
N SER A 34 -17.72 10.31 0.62
CA SER A 34 -17.99 11.43 1.54
C SER A 34 -17.07 12.59 1.17
N GLU A 35 -17.49 13.84 1.37
CA GLU A 35 -16.73 15.07 1.02
C GLU A 35 -15.28 15.13 1.58
N ASP A 36 -14.87 14.18 2.41
CA ASP A 36 -13.61 14.07 3.15
C ASP A 36 -12.47 13.23 2.51
N ASN A 37 -12.46 12.93 1.20
CA ASN A 37 -11.39 12.11 0.56
C ASN A 37 -11.17 10.70 1.19
N ARG A 38 -12.18 10.08 1.80
CA ARG A 38 -12.01 8.81 2.54
C ARG A 38 -12.14 7.53 1.69
N GLY A 39 -11.95 7.63 0.38
CA GLY A 39 -12.31 6.57 -0.59
C GLY A 39 -11.14 5.96 -1.35
N GLU A 40 -9.93 6.00 -0.81
CA GLU A 40 -8.70 5.83 -1.62
C GLU A 40 -8.11 4.42 -1.59
N PHE A 41 -8.54 3.55 -0.68
CA PHE A 41 -7.94 2.24 -0.44
C PHE A 41 -8.97 1.11 -0.43
N CYS A 42 -8.63 -0.01 -1.06
CA CYS A 42 -9.29 -1.28 -0.75
C CYS A 42 -8.62 -1.96 0.45
N ALA A 43 -9.34 -2.87 1.09
CA ALA A 43 -8.81 -3.74 2.13
C ALA A 43 -9.07 -5.21 1.78
N LEU A 44 -8.03 -6.04 1.84
CA LEU A 44 -8.15 -7.48 1.71
C LEU A 44 -8.05 -8.11 3.10
N GLU A 45 -9.07 -8.88 3.46
CA GLU A 45 -9.20 -9.56 4.75
C GLU A 45 -8.87 -11.04 4.58
N LEU A 46 -8.06 -11.59 5.49
CA LEU A 46 -7.78 -13.02 5.60
C LEU A 46 -8.64 -13.66 6.70
N ASP A 47 -8.78 -14.98 6.68
CA ASP A 47 -9.62 -15.70 7.65
C ASP A 47 -9.20 -15.54 9.12
N ASP A 48 -7.94 -15.20 9.38
CA ASP A 48 -7.45 -14.91 10.74
C ASP A 48 -7.69 -13.46 11.18
N GLY A 49 -8.36 -12.66 10.35
CA GLY A 49 -8.67 -11.24 10.60
C GLY A 49 -7.56 -10.28 10.18
N SER A 50 -6.43 -10.77 9.63
CA SER A 50 -5.38 -9.90 9.09
C SER A 50 -5.91 -9.08 7.92
N LEU A 51 -5.54 -7.79 7.88
CA LEU A 51 -5.94 -6.84 6.85
C LEU A 51 -4.74 -6.28 6.11
N GLY A 52 -4.85 -6.19 4.79
CA GLY A 52 -3.90 -5.52 3.92
C GLY A 52 -4.58 -4.45 3.09
N LEU A 53 -3.98 -3.26 3.05
CA LEU A 53 -4.53 -2.10 2.31
C LEU A 53 -3.74 -1.88 1.02
N SER A 54 -4.43 -1.45 -0.03
CA SER A 54 -3.79 -0.92 -1.24
C SER A 54 -4.57 0.27 -1.80
N TYR A 55 -3.84 1.27 -2.30
CA TYR A 55 -4.43 2.44 -2.95
C TYR A 55 -5.05 2.03 -4.30
N VAL A 56 -6.23 2.57 -4.63
CA VAL A 56 -7.04 2.12 -5.79
C VAL A 56 -7.37 3.22 -6.80
N LEU A 57 -6.92 4.47 -6.59
CA LEU A 57 -7.21 5.58 -7.51
C LEU A 57 -6.13 5.82 -8.57
N LEU A 58 -5.25 4.84 -8.79
CA LEU A 58 -4.34 4.86 -9.94
C LEU A 58 -5.11 4.41 -11.18
N ASP A 59 -5.08 5.24 -12.22
CA ASP A 59 -5.78 5.02 -13.49
C ASP A 59 -7.28 4.69 -13.25
N ASP A 60 -7.80 3.65 -13.90
CA ASP A 60 -9.18 3.18 -13.79
C ASP A 60 -9.33 1.99 -12.82
N THR A 61 -8.33 1.74 -11.97
CA THR A 61 -8.27 0.55 -11.08
C THR A 61 -9.52 0.37 -10.21
N LEU A 62 -10.01 1.43 -9.56
CA LEU A 62 -11.22 1.33 -8.74
C LEU A 62 -12.48 0.98 -9.56
N ALA A 63 -12.59 1.48 -10.79
CA ALA A 63 -13.71 1.13 -11.67
C ALA A 63 -13.65 -0.35 -12.04
N GLN A 64 -12.48 -0.83 -12.47
CA GLN A 64 -12.27 -2.25 -12.78
C GLN A 64 -12.54 -3.17 -11.59
N LEU A 65 -12.12 -2.76 -10.37
CA LEU A 65 -12.40 -3.50 -9.15
C LEU A 65 -13.90 -3.60 -8.85
N ARG A 66 -14.67 -2.55 -9.11
CA ARG A 66 -16.12 -2.55 -8.90
C ARG A 66 -16.84 -3.41 -9.92
N ASP A 67 -16.44 -3.33 -11.18
CA ASP A 67 -17.03 -4.12 -12.26
C ASP A 67 -16.72 -5.63 -12.08
N GLY A 68 -15.59 -5.96 -11.44
CA GLY A 68 -15.15 -7.33 -11.20
C GLY A 68 -15.40 -7.89 -9.79
N ALA A 69 -15.89 -7.11 -8.83
CA ALA A 69 -15.88 -7.47 -7.40
C ALA A 69 -16.47 -8.86 -7.11
N ASP A 70 -17.61 -9.18 -7.72
CA ASP A 70 -18.29 -10.47 -7.55
C ASP A 70 -17.68 -11.59 -8.41
N SER A 71 -16.92 -11.26 -9.45
CA SER A 71 -16.36 -12.22 -10.41
C SER A 71 -14.94 -12.69 -10.06
N PHE A 72 -14.21 -11.98 -9.20
CA PHE A 72 -12.85 -12.38 -8.83
C PHE A 72 -12.78 -13.69 -8.02
N GLY A 73 -13.90 -14.14 -7.42
CA GLY A 73 -13.94 -15.42 -6.69
C GLY A 73 -12.92 -15.51 -5.55
N LEU A 74 -12.61 -14.38 -4.89
CA LEU A 74 -11.49 -14.31 -3.95
C LEU A 74 -11.75 -15.05 -2.64
N ALA A 75 -13.00 -15.17 -2.20
CA ALA A 75 -13.31 -15.86 -0.96
C ALA A 75 -12.83 -17.33 -1.01
N GLY A 76 -12.01 -17.72 -0.05
CA GLY A 76 -11.36 -19.03 0.03
C GLY A 76 -10.11 -19.21 -0.84
N ALA A 77 -9.74 -18.21 -1.66
CA ALA A 77 -8.58 -18.29 -2.53
C ALA A 77 -7.24 -18.23 -1.76
N ASP A 78 -6.18 -18.65 -2.45
CA ASP A 78 -4.82 -18.63 -1.91
C ASP A 78 -4.25 -17.20 -1.87
N ALA A 79 -4.00 -16.70 -0.66
CA ALA A 79 -3.50 -15.34 -0.46
C ALA A 79 -2.09 -15.14 -1.03
N LEU A 80 -1.22 -16.16 -1.01
CA LEU A 80 0.13 -16.07 -1.55
C LEU A 80 0.12 -16.11 -3.07
N GLU A 81 -0.74 -16.94 -3.68
CA GLU A 81 -0.96 -16.92 -5.12
C GLU A 81 -1.41 -15.54 -5.58
N LEU A 82 -2.39 -14.94 -4.90
CA LEU A 82 -2.83 -13.58 -5.21
C LEU A 82 -1.69 -12.56 -5.02
N ALA A 83 -0.92 -12.66 -3.92
CA ALA A 83 0.19 -11.75 -3.66
C ALA A 83 1.24 -11.74 -4.77
N ARG A 84 1.52 -12.88 -5.41
CA ARG A 84 2.48 -12.98 -6.53
C ARG A 84 2.13 -12.07 -7.71
N HIS A 85 0.86 -11.72 -7.91
CA HIS A 85 0.45 -10.78 -8.97
C HIS A 85 1.05 -9.38 -8.79
N TYR A 86 1.49 -9.00 -7.58
CA TYR A 86 2.21 -7.75 -7.35
C TYR A 86 3.49 -7.62 -8.17
N ALA A 87 4.19 -8.74 -8.43
CA ALA A 87 5.39 -8.76 -9.25
C ALA A 87 5.09 -8.77 -10.77
N GLY A 88 3.82 -8.83 -11.17
CA GLY A 88 3.38 -8.80 -12.57
C GLY A 88 3.49 -7.41 -13.21
N ASN A 89 2.82 -7.21 -14.35
CA ASN A 89 2.77 -5.92 -15.06
C ASN A 89 1.37 -5.32 -15.18
N ASP A 90 0.33 -6.09 -14.84
CA ASP A 90 -1.06 -5.65 -14.85
C ASP A 90 -1.39 -4.78 -13.62
N GLY A 91 -2.03 -3.63 -13.82
CA GLY A 91 -2.32 -2.66 -12.75
C GLY A 91 -3.32 -3.17 -11.73
N LEU A 92 -4.36 -3.87 -12.19
CA LEU A 92 -5.40 -4.45 -11.33
C LEU A 92 -4.82 -5.56 -10.45
N GLY A 93 -4.14 -6.52 -11.09
CA GLY A 93 -3.43 -7.62 -10.44
C GLY A 93 -2.38 -7.14 -9.47
N LYS A 94 -1.64 -6.07 -9.80
CA LYS A 94 -0.71 -5.43 -8.86
C LYS A 94 -1.41 -4.91 -7.62
N THR A 95 -2.53 -4.23 -7.79
CA THR A 95 -3.27 -3.61 -6.69
C THR A 95 -3.82 -4.65 -5.72
N ILE A 96 -4.50 -5.68 -6.22
CA ILE A 96 -5.05 -6.75 -5.38
C ILE A 96 -3.93 -7.64 -4.80
N GLY A 97 -2.87 -7.88 -5.57
CA GLY A 97 -1.70 -8.61 -5.10
C GLY A 97 -0.96 -7.85 -3.99
N PHE A 98 -0.87 -6.52 -4.08
CA PHE A 98 -0.26 -5.71 -3.03
C PHE A 98 -1.10 -5.70 -1.74
N ALA A 99 -2.43 -5.63 -1.87
CA ALA A 99 -3.32 -5.78 -0.71
C ALA A 99 -3.14 -7.16 -0.05
N ALA A 100 -3.04 -8.24 -0.83
CA ALA A 100 -2.78 -9.58 -0.31
C ALA A 100 -1.41 -9.69 0.37
N ALA A 101 -0.37 -9.14 -0.25
CA ALA A 101 0.97 -9.10 0.31
C ALA A 101 1.00 -8.36 1.66
N ASN A 102 0.31 -7.22 1.75
CA ASN A 102 0.21 -6.44 2.99
C ASN A 102 -0.58 -7.19 4.08
N ALA A 103 -1.62 -7.95 3.71
CA ALA A 103 -2.38 -8.77 4.65
C ALA A 103 -1.53 -9.92 5.21
N LEU A 104 -0.72 -10.56 4.35
CA LEU A 104 0.22 -11.60 4.78
C LEU A 104 1.35 -11.05 5.67
N THR A 105 1.85 -9.84 5.38
CA THR A 105 2.79 -9.14 6.26
C THR A 105 2.17 -8.88 7.63
N ARG A 106 0.90 -8.47 7.68
CA ARG A 106 0.18 -8.30 8.95
C ARG A 106 0.03 -9.62 9.71
N CYS A 107 -0.35 -10.69 9.02
CA CYS A 107 -0.44 -12.05 9.56
C CYS A 107 0.90 -12.50 10.17
N LEU A 108 2.01 -12.28 9.46
CA LEU A 108 3.35 -12.55 9.95
C LEU A 108 3.65 -11.79 11.25
N PHE A 109 3.36 -10.49 11.29
CA PHE A 109 3.60 -9.67 12.49
C PHE A 109 2.81 -10.19 13.69
N ASP A 110 1.53 -10.51 13.51
CA ASP A 110 0.69 -11.03 14.59
C ASP A 110 1.17 -12.40 15.09
N ARG A 111 1.56 -13.32 14.18
CA ARG A 111 2.12 -14.63 14.55
C ARG A 111 3.46 -14.52 15.26
N ALA A 112 4.28 -13.55 14.89
CA ALA A 112 5.57 -13.29 15.52
C ALA A 112 5.44 -12.53 16.85
N GLY A 113 4.25 -12.04 17.21
CA GLY A 113 4.07 -11.11 18.33
C GLY A 113 4.81 -9.78 18.11
N PHE A 114 5.10 -9.44 16.86
CA PHE A 114 5.80 -8.23 16.49
C PHE A 114 4.81 -7.06 16.41
N ARG A 115 5.10 -6.00 17.16
CA ARG A 115 4.40 -4.73 17.09
C ARG A 115 5.43 -3.64 16.80
N PRO A 116 5.32 -2.92 15.67
CA PRO A 116 6.20 -1.79 15.43
C PRO A 116 5.96 -0.70 16.48
N ASP A 117 7.02 0.04 16.81
CA ASP A 117 6.93 1.18 17.71
C ASP A 117 6.02 2.26 17.12
N ASN A 118 5.45 3.09 18.01
CA ASN A 118 4.68 4.25 17.55
C ASN A 118 5.62 5.21 16.81
N SER A 119 5.15 5.78 15.70
CA SER A 119 5.92 6.80 14.98
C SER A 119 6.22 7.99 15.90
N SER A 120 7.47 8.41 15.96
CA SER A 120 7.93 9.57 16.73
C SER A 120 7.70 10.90 16.01
N ASP A 121 7.56 10.87 14.69
CA ASP A 121 7.41 12.03 13.82
C ASP A 121 6.62 11.67 12.55
N SER A 122 6.39 12.67 11.70
CA SER A 122 5.64 12.49 10.46
C SER A 122 6.53 12.17 9.26
N ILE A 123 7.86 12.29 9.38
CA ILE A 123 8.82 12.09 8.29
C ILE A 123 9.60 10.77 8.41
N GLY A 124 9.14 9.84 9.24
CA GLY A 124 9.71 8.50 9.35
C GLY A 124 11.14 8.49 9.89
N GLN A 125 11.44 9.33 10.88
CA GLN A 125 12.76 9.44 11.52
C GLN A 125 13.88 9.91 10.58
N MET A 126 13.54 10.49 9.43
CA MET A 126 14.52 11.21 8.62
C MET A 126 15.12 12.36 9.44
N ASP A 127 16.42 12.62 9.24
CA ASP A 127 17.16 13.76 9.81
C ASP A 127 17.61 14.70 8.67
N PRO A 128 16.70 15.45 8.00
CA PRO A 128 17.06 16.36 6.92
C PRO A 128 18.09 17.41 7.37
N ARG A 129 19.08 17.68 6.51
CA ARG A 129 20.13 18.69 6.77
C ARG A 129 20.16 19.81 5.73
N PRO A 130 20.69 21.00 6.07
CA PRO A 130 20.72 22.15 5.16
C PRO A 130 21.38 21.92 3.80
N ASP A 131 22.36 21.00 3.73
CA ASP A 131 23.12 20.67 2.53
C ASP A 131 22.51 19.50 1.73
N GLU A 132 21.40 18.94 2.20
CA GLU A 132 20.75 17.80 1.56
C GLU A 132 19.63 18.21 0.60
N HIS A 133 19.36 17.31 -0.35
CA HIS A 133 18.25 17.44 -1.28
C HIS A 133 17.32 16.23 -1.15
N ILE A 134 16.09 16.48 -0.72
CA ILE A 134 15.05 15.49 -0.55
C ILE A 134 14.12 15.50 -1.76
N GLY A 135 13.86 14.31 -2.29
CA GLY A 135 12.82 14.05 -3.28
C GLY A 135 11.58 13.50 -2.61
N MET A 136 10.40 14.03 -2.96
CA MET A 136 9.11 13.55 -2.51
C MET A 136 8.27 13.19 -3.74
N ILE A 137 7.71 11.98 -3.75
CA ILE A 137 6.82 11.51 -4.82
C ILE A 137 5.40 11.55 -4.25
N GLY A 138 4.55 12.42 -4.78
CA GLY A 138 3.25 12.79 -4.20
C GLY A 138 3.36 14.00 -3.25
N LEU A 139 2.43 14.95 -3.33
CA LEU A 139 2.42 16.14 -2.48
C LEU A 139 1.81 15.84 -1.09
N PHE A 140 2.67 15.49 -0.13
CA PHE A 140 2.27 15.31 1.27
C PHE A 140 2.42 16.61 2.05
N MET A 141 1.43 17.51 1.93
CA MET A 141 1.43 18.82 2.60
C MET A 141 1.82 18.79 4.09
N PRO A 142 1.35 17.82 4.91
CA PRO A 142 1.72 17.76 6.32
C PRO A 142 3.23 17.59 6.59
N LEU A 143 4.00 17.08 5.61
CA LEU A 143 5.43 16.77 5.77
C LEU A 143 6.34 17.95 5.40
N LEU A 144 5.84 18.90 4.61
CA LEU A 144 6.64 20.01 4.07
C LEU A 144 7.30 20.83 5.18
N GLY A 145 6.56 21.11 6.25
CA GLY A 145 7.01 21.99 7.32
C GLY A 145 8.25 21.49 8.05
N GLN A 146 8.37 20.18 8.29
CA GLN A 146 9.55 19.63 8.96
C GLN A 146 10.78 19.67 8.04
N ILE A 147 10.59 19.33 6.76
CA ILE A 147 11.67 19.31 5.77
C ILE A 147 12.20 20.73 5.51
N ILE A 148 11.32 21.71 5.25
CA ILE A 148 11.75 23.08 4.93
C ILE A 148 12.47 23.74 6.13
N LYS A 149 11.99 23.49 7.35
CA LYS A 149 12.60 24.04 8.59
C LYS A 149 14.03 23.56 8.81
N SER A 150 14.39 22.38 8.31
CA SER A 150 15.75 21.87 8.41
C SER A 150 16.77 22.63 7.54
N GLY A 151 16.29 23.43 6.58
CA GLY A 151 17.11 24.06 5.55
C GLY A 151 17.38 23.17 4.33
N ALA A 152 16.95 21.90 4.34
CA ALA A 152 17.09 21.00 3.20
C ALA A 152 16.34 21.53 1.97
N ARG A 153 16.89 21.25 0.79
CA ARG A 153 16.18 21.49 -0.47
C ARG A 153 15.13 20.39 -0.66
N LEU A 154 13.92 20.76 -1.08
CA LEU A 154 12.85 19.80 -1.38
C LEU A 154 12.43 19.90 -2.85
N THR A 155 12.34 18.76 -3.53
CA THR A 155 11.67 18.63 -4.82
C THR A 155 10.52 17.65 -4.70
N VAL A 156 9.33 18.10 -5.08
CA VAL A 156 8.12 17.27 -5.12
C VAL A 156 7.83 16.91 -6.58
N VAL A 157 7.59 15.64 -6.84
CA VAL A 157 7.10 15.12 -8.13
C VAL A 157 5.66 14.66 -7.92
N GLU A 158 4.73 15.23 -8.67
CA GLU A 158 3.30 14.99 -8.52
C GLU A 158 2.68 14.65 -9.88
N LEU A 159 1.79 13.66 -9.89
CA LEU A 159 1.07 13.22 -11.07
C LEU A 159 -0.08 14.16 -11.40
N ASN A 160 -0.78 14.66 -10.37
CA ASN A 160 -1.88 15.58 -10.55
C ASN A 160 -1.37 16.97 -10.97
N ALA A 161 -1.57 17.34 -12.23
CA ALA A 161 -1.13 18.61 -12.79
C ALA A 161 -1.70 19.84 -12.05
N ALA A 162 -2.87 19.73 -11.39
CA ALA A 162 -3.45 20.83 -10.62
C ALA A 162 -2.66 21.16 -9.34
N LEU A 163 -1.81 20.24 -8.88
CA LEU A 163 -0.94 20.42 -7.70
C LEU A 163 0.47 20.91 -8.07
N ALA A 164 0.77 21.07 -9.36
CA ALA A 164 2.07 21.56 -9.80
C ALA A 164 2.24 23.06 -9.41
N GLY A 165 3.39 23.39 -8.81
CA GLY A 165 3.76 24.77 -8.52
C GLY A 165 4.03 25.59 -9.79
N ALA A 166 4.03 26.91 -9.66
CA ALA A 166 4.49 27.79 -10.74
C ALA A 166 5.95 27.46 -11.11
N ARG A 167 6.23 27.43 -12.41
CA ARG A 167 7.59 27.22 -12.94
C ARG A 167 8.47 28.45 -12.74
#